data_AF-A0A9D1V9H1-F1
#
_entry.id   AF-A0A9D1V9H1-F1
#
_cell.length_a   1.000
_cell.length_b   1.000
_cell.length_c   1.000
_cell.angle_alpha   90.00
_cell.angle_beta   90.00
_cell.angle_gamma   90.00
#
_symmetry.space_group_name_H-M   'P 1'
#
loop_
_entity.id
_entity.type
_entity.pdbx_description
1 polymer ?
#
loop_
_entity_poly.entity_id
_entity_poly.type
_entity_poly.pdbx_seq_one_letter_code
_entity_poly.pdbx_strand_id
1 'polypeptide(L)'
;MNLFGRRPNQKRGSRCIVLLIPFFLIFAVLLVLTIVRWPGFDKGTKISNICVTAGFGLIFAVACFLLVRRTRRFYRLGRDASFPVVCLQTTVSRHGTDIAISFYAADEEVVRDYAVGDDSQDIFSDSPSLTQQQHDKLIDAYFAQCEKLNKRYSYQEFSLCDLGFLHNKKILCEKQLSARLFGNTPTMVNGNTLILYDQAQEWSALKEKWLNG
;
A
#
# COMPACT_ATOMS: atom_id res chain seq x y z
N MET A 1 -29.96 -4.54 -5.14
CA MET A 1 -29.54 -5.16 -6.42
C MET A 1 -28.06 -5.47 -6.35
N ASN A 2 -27.72 -6.76 -6.26
CA ASN A 2 -26.35 -7.28 -6.23
C ASN A 2 -25.86 -7.45 -7.67
N LEU A 3 -24.95 -6.58 -8.11
CA LEU A 3 -24.46 -6.58 -9.49
C LEU A 3 -22.93 -6.43 -9.62
N PHE A 4 -22.18 -6.83 -8.59
CA PHE A 4 -20.79 -7.27 -8.81
C PHE A 4 -20.53 -8.52 -7.96
N GLY A 5 -20.78 -9.65 -8.61
CA GLY A 5 -20.53 -10.97 -8.09
C GLY A 5 -19.10 -11.13 -7.59
N ARG A 6 -19.00 -11.94 -6.53
CA ARG A 6 -17.80 -12.64 -6.05
C ARG A 6 -16.78 -12.82 -7.19
N ARG A 7 -15.76 -11.96 -7.25
CA ARG A 7 -14.55 -12.32 -7.98
C ARG A 7 -13.94 -13.52 -7.24
N PRO A 8 -13.48 -14.56 -7.94
CA PRO A 8 -12.83 -15.69 -7.30
C PRO A 8 -11.64 -15.17 -6.50
N ASN A 9 -11.41 -15.79 -5.34
CA ASN A 9 -10.36 -15.54 -4.34
C ASN A 9 -8.94 -15.62 -4.94
N GLN A 10 -8.58 -14.74 -5.88
CA GLN A 10 -7.20 -14.51 -6.25
C GLN A 10 -6.58 -13.63 -5.17
N LYS A 11 -5.99 -14.28 -4.17
CA LYS A 11 -5.01 -13.68 -3.25
C LYS A 11 -4.12 -12.76 -4.09
N ARG A 12 -4.12 -11.44 -3.91
CA ARG A 12 -3.29 -10.54 -4.75
C ARG A 12 -1.79 -10.73 -4.52
N GLY A 13 -1.36 -11.41 -3.44
CA GLY A 13 0.00 -11.97 -3.33
C GLY A 13 0.32 -13.00 -4.43
N SER A 14 -0.72 -13.64 -4.97
CA SER A 14 -0.65 -14.45 -6.19
C SER A 14 -0.44 -13.62 -7.44
N ARG A 15 -0.67 -12.30 -7.50
CA ARG A 15 -0.35 -11.52 -8.71
C ARG A 15 1.14 -11.40 -8.96
N CYS A 16 1.98 -11.31 -7.92
CA CYS A 16 3.43 -11.38 -8.09
C CYS A 16 3.86 -12.78 -8.57
N ILE A 17 3.32 -13.86 -7.97
CA ILE A 17 3.59 -15.23 -8.43
C ILE A 17 3.03 -15.48 -9.85
N VAL A 18 1.86 -14.96 -10.17
CA VAL A 18 1.17 -15.04 -11.48
C VAL A 18 1.84 -14.14 -12.51
N LEU A 19 2.50 -13.04 -12.13
CA LEU A 19 3.38 -12.26 -13.00
C LEU A 19 4.72 -12.98 -13.20
N LEU A 20 5.21 -13.71 -12.19
CA LEU A 20 6.42 -14.53 -12.32
C LEU A 20 6.18 -15.80 -13.13
N ILE A 21 4.96 -16.34 -13.17
CA ILE A 21 4.57 -17.52 -13.97
C ILE A 21 4.88 -17.37 -15.47
N PRO A 22 4.50 -16.29 -16.18
CA PRO A 22 4.84 -16.11 -17.59
C PRO A 22 6.35 -15.94 -17.81
N PHE A 23 7.07 -15.26 -16.91
CA PHE A 23 8.54 -15.20 -16.98
C PHE A 23 9.18 -16.58 -16.77
N PHE A 24 8.66 -17.37 -15.83
CA PHE A 24 9.08 -18.75 -15.59
C PHE A 24 8.76 -19.66 -16.78
N LEU A 25 7.61 -19.48 -17.43
CA LEU A 25 7.22 -20.19 -18.65
C LEU A 25 8.14 -19.84 -19.82
N ILE A 26 8.43 -18.55 -20.04
CA ILE A 26 9.39 -18.11 -21.06
C ILE A 26 10.77 -18.70 -20.78
N PHE A 27 11.23 -18.64 -19.54
CA PHE A 27 12.50 -19.24 -19.13
C PHE A 27 12.52 -20.77 -19.33
N ALA A 28 11.45 -21.46 -18.96
CA ALA A 28 11.33 -22.91 -19.13
C ALA A 28 11.29 -23.32 -20.61
N VAL A 29 10.58 -22.57 -21.47
CA VAL A 29 10.55 -22.79 -22.92
C VAL A 29 11.93 -22.58 -23.52
N LEU A 30 12.62 -21.49 -23.17
CA LEU A 30 13.98 -21.20 -23.63
C LEU A 30 14.97 -22.28 -23.15
N LEU A 31 14.85 -22.72 -21.89
CA LEU A 31 15.68 -23.77 -21.30
C LEU A 31 15.46 -25.12 -21.99
N VAL A 32 14.21 -25.50 -22.27
CA VAL A 32 13.86 -26.71 -23.05
C VAL A 32 14.40 -26.60 -24.47
N LEU A 33 14.30 -25.45 -25.13
CA LEU A 33 14.88 -25.23 -26.47
C LEU A 33 16.41 -25.34 -26.49
N THR A 34 17.10 -24.97 -25.40
CA THR A 34 18.55 -25.21 -25.25
C THR A 34 18.91 -26.66 -24.91
N ILE A 35 18.06 -27.39 -24.17
CA ILE A 35 18.34 -28.77 -23.72
C ILE A 35 17.96 -29.82 -24.76
N VAL A 36 16.84 -29.62 -25.48
CA VAL A 36 16.37 -30.55 -26.52
C VAL A 36 17.37 -30.50 -27.69
N ARG A 37 18.27 -31.48 -27.69
CA ARG A 37 19.38 -31.65 -28.64
C ARG A 37 18.84 -31.78 -30.07
N TRP A 38 18.93 -30.68 -30.84
CA TRP A 38 18.79 -30.75 -32.30
C TRP A 38 20.19 -30.91 -32.92
N PRO A 39 20.47 -32.02 -33.63
CA PRO A 39 21.81 -32.35 -34.14
C PRO A 39 22.29 -31.41 -35.27
N GLY A 40 21.44 -30.53 -35.79
CA GLY A 40 21.79 -29.54 -36.82
C GLY A 40 21.86 -28.08 -36.35
N PHE A 41 21.71 -27.79 -35.05
CA PHE A 41 21.67 -26.40 -34.58
C PHE A 41 23.07 -25.77 -34.53
N ASP A 42 23.25 -24.70 -35.29
CA ASP A 42 24.49 -23.93 -35.47
C ASP A 42 25.12 -23.54 -34.12
N LYS A 43 26.46 -23.64 -34.02
CA LYS A 43 27.17 -23.38 -32.75
C LYS A 43 26.96 -21.94 -32.26
N GLY A 44 26.83 -20.97 -33.17
CA GLY A 44 26.58 -19.56 -32.85
C GLY A 44 25.21 -19.31 -32.22
N THR A 45 24.15 -19.93 -32.76
CA THR A 45 22.78 -19.84 -32.23
C THR A 45 22.61 -20.57 -30.90
N LYS A 46 23.42 -21.62 -30.64
CA LYS A 46 23.47 -22.27 -29.31
C LYS A 46 24.02 -21.33 -28.23
N ILE A 47 25.11 -20.62 -28.52
CA ILE A 47 25.72 -19.68 -27.57
C ILE A 47 24.79 -18.50 -27.31
N SER A 48 24.18 -17.93 -28.37
CA SER A 48 23.21 -16.83 -28.20
C SER A 48 22.02 -17.26 -27.35
N ASN A 49 21.47 -18.45 -27.56
CA ASN A 49 20.34 -18.94 -26.76
C ASN A 49 20.72 -19.17 -25.30
N ILE A 50 21.91 -19.71 -25.01
CA ILE A 50 22.40 -19.85 -23.64
C ILE A 50 22.55 -18.49 -22.96
N CYS A 51 23.14 -17.50 -23.66
CA CYS A 51 23.30 -16.15 -23.13
C CYS A 51 21.95 -15.44 -22.89
N VAL A 52 20.99 -15.59 -23.81
CA VAL A 52 19.64 -15.02 -23.67
C VAL A 52 18.89 -15.66 -22.50
N THR A 53 18.91 -16.99 -22.38
CA THR A 53 18.28 -17.71 -21.26
C THR A 53 18.91 -17.33 -19.93
N ALA A 54 20.25 -17.22 -19.86
CA ALA A 54 20.96 -16.79 -18.66
C ALA A 54 20.62 -15.33 -18.30
N GLY A 55 20.51 -14.44 -19.28
CA GLY A 55 20.10 -13.05 -19.10
C GLY A 55 18.68 -12.92 -18.53
N PHE A 56 17.70 -13.62 -19.12
CA PHE A 56 16.34 -13.64 -18.59
C PHE A 56 16.25 -14.29 -17.20
N GLY A 57 17.02 -15.35 -16.95
CA GLY A 57 17.13 -15.98 -15.63
C GLY A 57 17.66 -15.02 -14.56
N LEU A 58 18.65 -14.19 -14.90
CA LEU A 58 19.20 -13.19 -14.00
C LEU A 58 18.20 -12.06 -13.72
N ILE A 59 17.50 -11.56 -14.74
CA ILE A 59 16.44 -10.56 -14.58
C ILE A 59 15.33 -11.10 -13.67
N PHE A 60 14.93 -12.36 -13.87
CA PHE A 60 13.95 -13.03 -13.03
C PHE A 60 14.41 -13.17 -11.57
N ALA A 61 15.66 -13.58 -11.35
CA ALA A 61 16.24 -13.70 -10.01
C ALA A 61 16.28 -12.34 -9.30
N VAL A 62 16.67 -11.27 -10.00
CA VAL A 62 16.67 -9.89 -9.47
C VAL A 62 15.25 -9.44 -9.12
N ALA A 63 14.26 -9.67 -9.99
CA ALA A 63 12.87 -9.34 -9.73
C ALA A 63 12.33 -10.09 -8.49
N CYS A 64 12.58 -11.39 -8.39
CA CYS A 64 12.23 -12.20 -7.21
C CYS A 64 12.88 -11.66 -5.94
N PHE A 65 14.18 -11.35 -5.98
CA PHE A 65 14.91 -10.83 -4.83
C PHE A 65 14.36 -9.47 -4.35
N LEU A 66 14.05 -8.55 -5.29
CA LEU A 66 13.46 -7.27 -4.97
C LEU A 66 12.07 -7.41 -4.34
N LEU A 67 11.24 -8.32 -4.85
CA LEU A 67 9.92 -8.62 -4.27
C LEU A 67 10.03 -9.22 -2.87
N VAL A 68 10.96 -10.15 -2.65
CA VAL A 68 11.23 -10.73 -1.32
C VAL A 68 11.74 -9.67 -0.35
N ARG A 69 12.63 -8.77 -0.78
CA ARG A 69 13.15 -7.70 0.06
C ARG A 69 12.05 -6.70 0.44
N ARG A 70 11.19 -6.33 -0.52
CA ARG A 70 10.07 -5.40 -0.31
C ARG A 70 9.05 -5.98 0.66
N THR A 71 8.65 -7.24 0.48
CA THR A 71 7.73 -7.93 1.38
C THR A 71 8.32 -8.12 2.78
N ARG A 72 9.58 -8.55 2.92
CA ARG A 72 10.25 -8.65 4.22
C ARG A 72 10.29 -7.33 4.98
N ARG A 73 10.56 -6.21 4.29
CA ARG A 73 10.53 -4.87 4.90
C ARG A 73 9.14 -4.54 5.45
N PHE A 74 8.08 -4.82 4.68
CA PHE A 74 6.70 -4.60 5.10
C PHE A 74 6.37 -5.39 6.38
N TYR A 75 6.68 -6.69 6.42
CA TYR A 75 6.48 -7.52 7.61
C TYR A 75 7.32 -7.06 8.81
N ARG A 76 8.54 -6.55 8.57
CA ARG A 76 9.38 -5.98 9.62
C ARG A 76 8.75 -4.72 10.22
N LEU A 77 8.23 -3.81 9.39
CA LEU A 77 7.56 -2.60 9.86
C LEU A 77 6.34 -2.93 10.76
N GLY A 78 5.61 -4.00 10.46
CA GLY A 78 4.50 -4.46 11.31
C GLY A 78 4.90 -4.89 12.73
N ARG A 79 6.17 -5.23 12.95
CA ARG A 79 6.72 -5.63 14.25
C ARG A 79 7.59 -4.55 14.91
N ASP A 80 8.00 -3.54 14.16
CA ASP A 80 9.00 -2.58 14.59
C ASP A 80 8.39 -1.52 15.50
N ALA A 81 8.81 -1.46 16.77
CA ALA A 81 8.27 -0.53 17.76
C ALA A 81 8.45 0.96 17.39
N SER A 82 9.43 1.28 16.52
CA SER A 82 9.64 2.66 16.04
C SER A 82 8.52 3.18 15.14
N PHE A 83 7.61 2.31 14.69
CA PHE A 83 6.40 2.68 13.93
C PHE A 83 5.14 2.28 14.71
N PRO A 84 4.76 3.01 15.77
CA PRO A 84 3.68 2.60 16.66
C PRO A 84 2.29 2.69 16.01
N VAL A 85 2.12 3.58 15.02
CA VAL A 85 0.83 3.87 14.39
C VAL A 85 0.80 3.38 12.94
N VAL A 86 -0.32 2.75 12.58
CA VAL A 86 -0.63 2.27 11.25
C VAL A 86 -1.93 2.89 10.80
N CYS A 87 -1.98 3.53 9.63
CA CYS A 87 -3.21 4.07 9.07
C CYS A 87 -3.66 3.25 7.86
N LEU A 88 -4.96 2.93 7.79
CA LEU A 88 -5.62 2.30 6.66
C LEU A 88 -6.46 3.36 5.94
N GLN A 89 -6.11 3.66 4.69
CA GLN A 89 -6.78 4.70 3.91
C GLN A 89 -7.12 4.20 2.51
N THR A 90 -8.23 4.68 1.97
CA THR A 90 -8.55 4.51 0.55
C THR A 90 -7.73 5.46 -0.29
N THR A 91 -7.01 4.91 -1.26
CA THR A 91 -6.27 5.68 -2.26
C THR A 91 -6.92 5.49 -3.62
N VAL A 92 -7.24 6.60 -4.29
CA VAL A 92 -7.73 6.58 -5.66
C VAL A 92 -6.54 6.42 -6.61
N SER A 93 -6.55 5.35 -7.40
CA SER A 93 -5.55 5.09 -8.43
C SER A 93 -6.21 5.11 -9.82
N ARG A 94 -5.39 5.14 -10.88
CA ARG A 94 -5.85 5.01 -12.27
C ARG A 94 -6.62 3.70 -12.53
N HIS A 95 -6.46 2.71 -11.65
CA HIS A 95 -7.08 1.38 -11.77
C HIS A 95 -8.31 1.22 -10.87
N GLY A 96 -8.73 2.27 -10.18
CA GLY A 96 -9.87 2.30 -9.26
C GLY A 96 -9.46 2.65 -7.84
N THR A 97 -10.33 2.33 -6.88
CA THR A 97 -10.06 2.54 -5.45
C THR A 97 -9.30 1.34 -4.89
N ASP A 98 -8.09 1.58 -4.40
CA ASP A 98 -7.31 0.60 -3.65
C ASP A 98 -7.20 1.06 -2.18
N ILE A 99 -6.81 0.15 -1.29
CA ILE A 99 -6.62 0.46 0.14
C ILE A 99 -5.14 0.36 0.44
N ALA A 100 -4.57 1.45 0.93
CA ALA A 100 -3.19 1.53 1.33
C ALA A 100 -3.07 1.39 2.84
N ILE A 101 -1.98 0.75 3.27
CA ILE A 101 -1.55 0.71 4.66
C ILE A 101 -0.30 1.58 4.79
N SER A 102 -0.33 2.53 5.71
CA SER A 102 0.77 3.47 5.97
C SER A 102 1.28 3.31 7.40
N PHE A 103 2.60 3.20 7.57
CA PHE A 103 3.25 3.15 8.89
C PHE A 103 3.84 4.52 9.23
N TYR A 104 3.62 4.98 10.46
CA TYR A 104 4.07 6.28 10.94
C TYR A 104 4.94 6.15 12.18
N ALA A 105 6.02 6.94 12.21
CA ALA A 105 6.89 7.11 13.37
C ALA A 105 6.48 8.33 14.21
N ALA A 106 5.18 8.48 14.46
CA ALA A 106 4.59 9.61 15.16
C ALA A 106 3.45 9.14 16.07
N ASP A 107 3.01 10.04 16.95
CA ASP A 107 1.91 9.79 17.87
C ASP A 107 0.57 9.70 17.15
N GLU A 108 -0.35 8.97 17.76
CA GLU A 108 -1.70 8.72 17.24
C GLU A 108 -2.45 10.00 16.91
N GLU A 109 -2.42 10.99 17.79
CA GLU A 109 -3.14 12.26 17.62
C GLU A 109 -2.66 13.02 16.38
N VAL A 110 -1.33 13.06 16.17
CA VAL A 110 -0.72 13.70 15.00
C VAL A 110 -1.14 12.97 13.72
N VAL A 111 -1.10 11.64 13.73
CA VAL A 111 -1.51 10.82 12.58
C VAL A 111 -3.00 10.93 12.31
N ARG A 112 -3.83 11.12 13.34
CA ARG A 112 -5.28 11.33 13.23
C ARG A 112 -5.61 12.67 12.61
N ASP A 113 -5.02 13.76 13.10
CA ASP A 113 -5.16 15.10 12.51
C ASP A 113 -4.74 15.07 11.02
N TYR A 114 -3.63 14.39 10.71
CA TYR A 114 -3.22 14.16 9.33
C TYR A 114 -4.27 13.36 8.53
N ALA A 115 -4.74 12.21 9.03
CA ALA A 115 -5.66 11.35 8.29
C ALA A 115 -7.01 12.02 8.00
N VAL A 116 -7.56 12.76 8.97
CA VAL A 116 -8.79 13.54 8.81
C VAL A 116 -8.61 14.65 7.78
N GLY A 117 -7.45 15.32 7.78
CA GLY A 117 -7.12 16.36 6.81
C GLY A 117 -6.87 15.83 5.41
N ASP A 118 -6.04 14.79 5.26
CA ASP A 118 -5.62 14.22 3.97
C ASP A 118 -6.80 13.70 3.13
N ASP A 119 -7.83 13.17 3.79
CA ASP A 119 -9.06 12.73 3.13
C ASP A 119 -9.97 13.90 2.72
N SER A 120 -9.68 15.13 3.15
CA SER A 120 -10.49 16.32 2.89
C SER A 120 -10.17 16.95 1.53
N GLN A 121 -11.18 17.02 0.67
CA GLN A 121 -11.07 17.74 -0.60
C GLN A 121 -10.95 19.26 -0.40
N ASP A 122 -11.34 19.78 0.78
CA ASP A 122 -11.41 21.21 1.06
C ASP A 122 -10.03 21.89 1.13
N ILE A 123 -8.97 21.17 1.55
CA ILE A 123 -7.64 21.76 1.82
C ILE A 123 -7.04 22.40 0.57
N PHE A 124 -7.24 21.78 -0.59
CA PHE A 124 -6.69 22.21 -1.87
C PHE A 124 -7.78 22.64 -2.86
N SER A 125 -8.98 22.94 -2.35
CA SER A 125 -10.10 23.37 -3.19
C SER A 125 -10.22 24.88 -3.26
N ASP A 126 -10.59 25.39 -4.43
CA ASP A 126 -10.96 26.79 -4.64
C ASP A 126 -12.38 27.06 -4.11
N SER A 127 -12.64 26.75 -2.84
CA SER A 127 -13.94 26.95 -2.22
C SER A 127 -14.23 28.46 -2.09
N PRO A 128 -15.39 28.95 -2.60
CA PRO A 128 -15.73 30.37 -2.53
C PRO A 128 -16.03 30.86 -1.10
N SER A 129 -16.10 29.94 -0.12
CA SER A 129 -16.38 30.24 1.29
C SER A 129 -15.17 30.69 2.09
N LEU A 130 -13.95 30.50 1.57
CA LEU A 130 -12.71 30.86 2.24
C LEU A 130 -12.03 32.02 1.51
N THR A 131 -11.42 32.92 2.27
CA THR A 131 -10.50 33.92 1.71
C THR A 131 -9.17 33.26 1.33
N GLN A 132 -8.43 33.86 0.39
CA GLN A 132 -7.10 33.36 -0.02
C GLN A 132 -6.16 33.17 1.19
N GLN A 133 -6.16 34.12 2.13
CA GLN A 133 -5.33 34.05 3.34
C GLN A 133 -5.71 32.86 4.26
N GLN A 134 -6.99 32.51 4.33
CA GLN A 134 -7.44 31.35 5.11
C GLN A 134 -7.07 30.03 4.44
N HIS A 135 -7.10 30.00 3.11
CA HIS A 135 -6.67 28.85 2.33
C HIS A 135 -5.16 28.60 2.49
N ASP A 136 -4.34 29.64 2.36
CA ASP A 136 -2.89 29.55 2.55
C ASP A 136 -2.56 29.05 3.98
N LYS A 137 -3.26 29.55 5.01
CA LYS A 137 -3.13 29.05 6.38
C LYS A 137 -3.46 27.56 6.54
N LEU A 138 -4.52 27.08 5.88
CA LEU A 138 -4.89 25.66 5.92
C LEU A 138 -3.82 24.78 5.28
N ILE A 139 -3.27 25.22 4.14
CA ILE A 139 -2.18 24.54 3.45
C ILE A 139 -0.93 24.50 4.32
N ASP A 140 -0.54 25.63 4.91
CA ASP A 140 0.63 25.71 5.80
C ASP A 140 0.46 24.81 7.02
N ALA A 141 -0.73 24.78 7.63
CA ALA A 141 -1.02 23.89 8.75
C ALA A 141 -0.95 22.41 8.35
N TYR A 142 -1.45 22.04 7.16
CA TYR A 142 -1.35 20.68 6.64
C TYR A 142 0.11 20.25 6.42
N PHE A 143 0.93 21.11 5.80
CA PHE A 143 2.34 20.81 5.60
C PHE A 143 3.12 20.74 6.92
N ALA A 144 2.83 21.63 7.88
CA ALA A 144 3.41 21.57 9.22
C ALA A 144 3.07 20.25 9.95
N GLN A 145 1.86 19.70 9.74
CA GLN A 145 1.52 18.36 10.23
C GLN A 145 2.32 17.26 9.52
N CYS A 146 2.52 17.38 8.21
CA CYS A 146 3.31 16.41 7.46
C CYS A 146 4.76 16.33 7.95
N GLU A 147 5.36 17.45 8.36
CA GLU A 147 6.70 17.49 8.95
C GLU A 147 6.76 16.72 10.29
N LYS A 148 5.70 16.79 11.10
CA LYS A 148 5.62 16.11 12.40
C LYS A 148 5.45 14.59 12.30
N LEU A 149 5.12 14.05 11.13
CA LEU A 149 4.91 12.61 10.94
C LEU A 149 6.21 11.79 11.05
N ASN A 150 7.39 12.44 11.14
CA ASN A 150 8.76 11.91 11.19
C ASN A 150 9.14 11.03 9.98
N LYS A 151 8.36 9.97 9.72
CA LYS A 151 8.58 8.98 8.68
C LYS A 151 7.31 8.24 8.31
N ARG A 152 6.94 8.28 7.02
CA ARG A 152 5.80 7.54 6.45
C ARG A 152 6.26 6.44 5.51
N TYR A 153 5.70 5.23 5.66
CA TYR A 153 5.86 4.15 4.69
C TYR A 153 4.52 3.63 4.22
N SER A 154 4.19 3.84 2.95
CA SER A 154 2.96 3.35 2.34
C SER A 154 3.17 2.02 1.59
N TYR A 155 2.20 1.13 1.69
CA TYR A 155 2.16 -0.14 0.96
C TYR A 155 0.76 -0.37 0.39
N GLN A 156 0.67 -0.50 -0.93
CA GLN A 156 -0.60 -0.55 -1.69
C GLN A 156 -0.99 -1.96 -2.14
N GLU A 157 -0.17 -2.98 -1.85
CA GLU A 157 -0.35 -4.35 -2.35
C GLU A 157 -0.86 -5.32 -1.27
N PHE A 158 -1.37 -4.80 -0.15
CA PHE A 158 -1.78 -5.60 0.99
C PHE A 158 -3.15 -6.27 0.78
N SER A 159 -3.27 -7.52 1.23
CA SER A 159 -4.56 -8.21 1.33
C SER A 159 -5.18 -7.88 2.68
N LEU A 160 -6.32 -7.19 2.66
CA LEU A 160 -7.08 -6.71 3.82
C LEU A 160 -7.30 -7.75 4.93
N CYS A 161 -7.23 -9.04 4.60
CA CYS A 161 -7.48 -10.15 5.52
C CYS A 161 -6.28 -10.62 6.37
N ASP A 162 -5.10 -10.00 6.30
CA ASP A 162 -3.95 -10.45 7.11
C ASP A 162 -3.28 -9.31 7.88
N LEU A 163 -4.01 -8.63 8.77
CA LEU A 163 -3.37 -7.73 9.74
C LEU A 163 -2.67 -8.51 10.87
N GLY A 164 -2.65 -9.84 10.79
CA GLY A 164 -2.03 -10.73 11.77
C GLY A 164 -0.50 -10.62 11.84
N PHE A 165 0.14 -9.91 10.92
CA PHE A 165 1.56 -9.56 11.04
C PHE A 165 1.83 -8.28 11.84
N LEU A 166 0.80 -7.49 12.13
CA LEU A 166 0.93 -6.33 13.00
C LEU A 166 0.99 -6.81 14.44
N HIS A 167 1.90 -6.23 15.22
CA HIS A 167 2.03 -6.53 16.65
C HIS A 167 2.12 -5.22 17.43
N ASN A 168 1.28 -5.08 18.45
CA ASN A 168 1.22 -3.93 19.36
C ASN A 168 1.12 -2.58 18.62
N LYS A 169 0.29 -2.52 17.58
CA LYS A 169 0.06 -1.30 16.76
C LYS A 169 -1.26 -0.63 17.10
N LYS A 170 -1.25 0.70 17.03
CA LYS A 170 -2.46 1.51 16.95
C LYS A 170 -2.86 1.62 15.49
N ILE A 171 -3.97 1.00 15.12
CA ILE A 171 -4.48 0.94 13.75
C ILE A 171 -5.55 2.01 13.60
N LEU A 172 -5.22 3.10 12.94
CA LEU A 172 -6.13 4.18 12.60
C LEU A 172 -6.88 3.84 11.30
N CYS A 173 -8.20 3.97 11.29
CA CYS A 173 -9.02 3.66 10.12
C CYS A 173 -10.31 4.49 10.12
N GLU A 174 -10.72 4.97 8.95
CA GLU A 174 -12.01 5.65 8.80
C GLU A 174 -13.14 4.69 9.17
N LYS A 175 -14.14 5.16 9.91
CA LYS A 175 -15.24 4.33 10.43
C LYS A 175 -15.99 3.58 9.33
N GLN A 176 -16.28 4.24 8.20
CA GLN A 176 -16.96 3.61 7.08
C GLN A 176 -16.07 2.56 6.40
N LEU A 177 -14.79 2.86 6.23
CA LEU A 177 -13.80 1.93 5.70
C LEU A 177 -13.68 0.70 6.60
N SER A 178 -13.55 0.89 7.92
CA SER A 178 -13.48 -0.19 8.89
C SER A 178 -14.68 -1.13 8.80
N ALA A 179 -15.90 -0.60 8.70
CA ALA A 179 -17.10 -1.41 8.54
C ALA A 179 -17.09 -2.23 7.25
N ARG A 180 -16.58 -1.67 6.14
CA ARG A 180 -16.42 -2.40 4.87
C ARG A 180 -15.35 -3.49 4.95
N LEU A 181 -14.30 -3.27 5.74
CA LEU A 181 -13.14 -4.16 5.83
C LEU A 181 -13.34 -5.32 6.79
N PHE A 182 -13.88 -5.04 7.98
CA PHE A 182 -13.94 -5.98 9.08
C PHE A 182 -15.37 -6.32 9.51
N GLY A 183 -16.38 -5.68 8.92
CA GLY A 183 -17.75 -5.75 9.41
C GLY A 183 -17.95 -4.94 10.69
N ASN A 184 -19.00 -5.27 11.45
CA ASN A 184 -19.45 -4.45 12.57
C ASN A 184 -18.60 -4.58 13.85
N THR A 185 -17.88 -5.69 14.03
CA THR A 185 -17.07 -5.97 15.24
C THR A 185 -15.71 -6.54 14.85
N PRO A 186 -14.75 -5.70 14.48
CA PRO A 186 -13.38 -6.13 14.24
C PRO A 186 -12.75 -6.70 15.51
N THR A 187 -12.28 -7.94 15.45
CA THR A 187 -11.42 -8.52 16.49
C THR A 187 -9.96 -8.20 16.16
N MET A 188 -9.29 -7.51 17.08
CA MET A 188 -7.86 -7.23 16.95
C MET A 188 -7.04 -8.35 17.59
N VAL A 189 -5.99 -8.77 16.88
CA VAL A 189 -5.04 -9.79 17.33
C VAL A 189 -3.70 -9.15 17.70
N ASN A 190 -2.83 -9.88 18.41
CA ASN A 190 -1.44 -9.47 18.71
C ASN A 190 -1.29 -8.14 19.47
N GLY A 191 -2.21 -7.81 20.37
CA GLY A 191 -2.15 -6.58 21.16
C GLY A 191 -2.38 -5.30 20.35
N ASN A 192 -2.88 -5.40 19.12
CA ASN A 192 -3.23 -4.24 18.31
C ASN A 192 -4.50 -3.57 18.87
N THR A 193 -4.59 -2.26 18.71
CA THR A 193 -5.77 -1.47 19.05
C THR A 193 -6.31 -0.81 17.80
N LEU A 194 -7.62 -0.91 17.56
CA LEU A 194 -8.28 -0.24 16.45
C LEU A 194 -8.83 1.11 16.91
N ILE A 195 -8.53 2.14 16.14
CA ILE A 195 -8.88 3.53 16.43
C ILE A 195 -9.64 4.06 15.22
N LEU A 196 -10.90 4.40 15.45
CA LEU A 196 -11.81 4.82 14.40
C LEU A 196 -11.93 6.34 14.42
N TYR A 197 -11.84 6.94 13.24
CA TYR A 197 -12.15 8.35 13.04
C TYR A 197 -13.33 8.49 12.06
N ASP A 198 -14.08 9.57 12.22
CA ASP A 198 -15.13 9.96 11.30
C ASP A 198 -14.80 11.33 10.71
N GLN A 199 -14.30 11.33 9.48
CA GLN A 199 -13.84 12.54 8.81
C GLN A 199 -14.95 13.61 8.76
N ALA A 200 -16.20 13.22 8.49
CA ALA A 200 -17.31 14.17 8.38
C ALA A 200 -17.63 14.87 9.71
N GLN A 201 -17.35 14.21 10.83
CA GLN A 201 -17.59 14.76 12.18
C GLN A 201 -16.39 15.55 12.69
N GLU A 202 -15.17 15.12 12.34
CA GLU A 202 -13.93 15.65 12.91
C GLU A 202 -13.31 16.79 12.08
N TRP A 203 -13.58 16.82 10.76
CA TRP A 203 -12.99 17.81 9.86
C TRP A 203 -13.32 19.24 10.25
N SER A 204 -14.57 19.54 10.59
CA SER A 204 -14.99 20.92 10.92
C SER A 204 -14.22 21.50 12.10
N ALA A 205 -14.09 20.71 13.18
CA ALA A 205 -13.34 21.13 14.37
C ALA A 205 -11.83 21.25 14.08
N LEU A 206 -11.27 20.34 13.29
CA LEU A 206 -9.87 20.39 12.88
C LEU A 206 -9.57 21.61 12.01
N LYS A 207 -10.47 21.93 11.06
CA LYS A 207 -10.39 23.09 10.18
C LYS A 207 -10.41 24.39 10.99
N GLU A 208 -11.32 24.50 11.96
CA GLU A 208 -11.36 25.67 12.85
C GLU A 208 -10.08 25.80 13.68
N LYS A 209 -9.56 24.69 14.22
CA LYS A 209 -8.27 24.65 14.93
C LYS A 209 -7.13 25.16 14.03
N TRP A 210 -7.02 24.67 12.80
CA TRP A 210 -5.96 25.09 11.88
C TRP A 210 -6.06 26.56 11.43
N LEU A 211 -7.28 27.08 11.27
CA LEU A 211 -7.49 28.48 10.91
C LEU A 211 -7.16 29.46 12.04
N ASN A 212 -7.41 29.05 13.28
CA ASN A 212 -7.31 29.91 14.47
C ASN A 212 -5.96 29.79 15.20
N GLY A 213 -5.18 28.73 14.97
CA GLY A 213 -3.87 28.49 15.60
C GLY A 213 -3.97 27.86 16.98
#